data_AF-A0A0P8ADF7-F1
#
_entry.id   AF-A0A0P8ADF7-F1
#
_cell.length_a   1.000
_cell.length_b   1.000
_cell.length_c   1.000
_cell.angle_alpha   90.00
_cell.angle_beta   90.00
_cell.angle_gamma   90.00
#
_symmetry.space_group_name_H-M   'P 1'
#
loop_
_entity.id
_entity.type
_entity.pdbx_description
1 polymer ?
#
loop_
_entity_poly.entity_id
_entity_poly.type
_entity_poly.pdbx_seq_one_letter_code
_entity_poly.pdbx_strand_id
1 'polypeptide(L)' 'MIAEESLKVSKEEAERANQIKSEFLSTMSHELRTPLNSIIGFSDLLKQKITGDLNEKQEHYIDNISQEAVNTFLT' A
#
# COMPACT_ATOMS: atom_id res chain seq x y z
N MET A 1 -19.23 9.86 39.94
CA MET A 1 -19.97 8.74 39.34
C MET A 1 -20.38 9.01 37.90
N ILE A 2 -21.36 9.88 37.58
CA ILE A 2 -21.79 10.12 36.17
C ILE A 2 -20.65 10.58 35.25
N ALA A 3 -19.76 11.46 35.73
CA ALA A 3 -18.62 11.94 34.93
C ALA A 3 -17.58 10.86 34.62
N GLU A 4 -17.40 9.90 35.53
CA GLU A 4 -16.42 8.82 35.41
C GLU A 4 -16.94 7.73 34.45
N GLU A 5 -18.25 7.47 34.50
CA GLU A 5 -18.94 6.60 33.55
C GLU A 5 -18.96 7.22 32.14
N SER A 6 -19.24 8.52 32.02
CA SER A 6 -19.16 9.23 30.74
C SER A 6 -17.76 9.20 30.15
N LEU A 7 -16.72 9.40 30.97
CA LEU A 7 -15.32 9.33 30.51
C LEU A 7 -14.95 7.93 30.02
N LYS A 8 -15.43 6.89 30.71
CA LYS A 8 -15.23 5.50 30.30
C LYS A 8 -15.90 5.21 28.95
N VAL A 9 -17.15 5.62 28.76
CA VAL A 9 -17.87 5.45 27.48
C VAL A 9 -17.15 6.17 26.34
N SER A 10 -16.76 7.43 26.53
CA SER A 10 -16.03 8.17 25.50
C SER A 10 -14.67 7.55 25.17
N LYS A 11 -13.98 6.96 26.15
CA LYS A 11 -12.73 6.23 25.92
C LYS A 11 -12.97 4.97 25.09
N GLU A 12 -13.98 4.16 25.44
CA GLU A 12 -14.33 2.94 24.71
C GLU A 12 -14.74 3.23 23.26
N GLU A 13 -15.48 4.33 23.02
CA GLU A 13 -15.82 4.79 21.67
C GLU A 13 -14.58 5.19 20.87
N ALA A 14 -13.65 5.93 21.48
CA ALA A 14 -12.39 6.32 20.84
C ALA A 14 -11.50 5.12 20.51
N GLU A 15 -11.41 4.13 21.41
CA GLU A 15 -10.68 2.89 21.17
C GLU A 15 -11.29 2.09 20.02
N ARG A 16 -12.62 1.97 19.99
CA ARG A 16 -13.33 1.30 18.89
C ARG A 16 -13.10 2.00 17.56
N ALA A 17 -13.17 3.33 17.53
CA ALA A 17 -12.90 4.11 16.32
C ALA A 17 -11.46 3.92 15.82
N ASN A 18 -10.49 3.90 16.73
CA ASN A 18 -9.09 3.62 16.38
C ASN A 18 -8.92 2.21 15.84
N GLN A 19 -9.55 1.21 16.43
CA GLN A 19 -9.47 -0.17 15.95
C GLN A 19 -10.02 -0.31 14.53
N ILE A 20 -11.18 0.28 14.25
CA ILE A 20 -11.77 0.30 12.90
C ILE A 20 -10.83 0.98 11.91
N LYS A 21 -10.22 2.12 12.29
CA LYS A 21 -9.25 2.81 11.43
C LYS A 21 -8.03 1.93 11.12
N SER A 22 -7.47 1.27 12.13
CA SER A 22 -6.32 0.37 11.96
C SER A 22 -6.67 -0.82 11.06
N GLU A 23 -7.83 -1.43 11.25
CA GLU A 23 -8.31 -2.52 10.42
C GLU A 23 -8.53 -2.08 8.97
N PHE A 24 -9.17 -0.93 8.76
CA PHE A 24 -9.35 -0.34 7.43
C PHE A 24 -8.01 -0.12 6.71
N LEU A 25 -7.04 0.50 7.39
CA LEU A 25 -5.71 0.77 6.81
C LEU A 25 -4.97 -0.53 6.49
N SER A 26 -5.04 -1.54 7.36
CA SER A 26 -4.45 -2.85 7.12
C SER A 26 -5.07 -3.51 5.89
N THR A 27 -6.40 -3.58 5.84
CA THR A 27 -7.14 -4.16 4.71
C THR A 27 -6.81 -3.47 3.39
N MET A 28 -6.86 -2.14 3.36
CA MET A 28 -6.49 -1.38 2.16
C MET A 28 -5.05 -1.65 1.72
N SER A 29 -4.11 -1.74 2.67
CA SER A 29 -2.73 -2.08 2.37
C SER A 29 -2.61 -3.47 1.74
N HIS A 30 -3.33 -4.47 2.27
CA HIS A 30 -3.37 -5.82 1.70
C HIS A 30 -3.98 -5.85 0.30
N GLU A 31 -5.07 -5.13 0.08
CA GLU A 31 -5.74 -5.08 -1.22
C GLU A 31 -4.90 -4.36 -2.28
N LEU A 32 -4.10 -3.36 -1.89
CA LEU A 32 -3.21 -2.63 -2.80
C LEU A 32 -1.93 -3.41 -3.17
N ARG A 33 -1.45 -4.31 -2.30
CA ARG A 33 -0.26 -5.13 -2.59
C ARG A 33 -0.42 -5.98 -3.85
N THR A 34 -1.59 -6.59 -4.05
CA THR A 34 -1.85 -7.49 -5.20
C THR A 34 -1.76 -6.80 -6.56
N PRO A 35 -2.48 -5.68 -6.83
CA PRO A 35 -2.34 -4.96 -8.09
C PRO A 35 -0.95 -4.35 -8.25
N LEU A 36 -0.31 -3.86 -7.18
CA LEU A 36 1.03 -3.30 -7.25
C LEU A 36 2.07 -4.36 -7.62
N ASN A 37 2.00 -5.56 -7.03
CA ASN A 37 2.84 -6.70 -7.39
C ASN A 37 2.68 -7.09 -8.86
N SER A 38 1.45 -7.03 -9.38
CA SER A 38 1.20 -7.28 -10.81
C SER A 38 1.91 -6.26 -11.69
N ILE A 39 1.82 -4.96 -11.36
CA ILE A 39 2.49 -3.87 -12.10
C ILE A 39 4.01 -4.08 -12.09
N ILE A 40 4.58 -4.40 -10.94
CA ILE A 40 6.03 -4.65 -10.79
C ILE A 40 6.44 -5.86 -11.62
N GLY A 41 5.72 -6.98 -11.52
CA GLY A 41 6.03 -8.18 -12.29
C GLY A 41 5.97 -7.95 -13.80
N PHE A 42 4.99 -7.19 -14.30
CA PHE A 42 4.95 -6.82 -15.72
C PHE A 42 6.09 -5.87 -16.11
N SER A 43 6.45 -4.91 -15.25
CA SER A 43 7.60 -4.03 -15.45
C SER A 43 8.90 -4.82 -15.58
N ASP A 44 9.11 -5.82 -14.71
CA ASP A 44 10.28 -6.71 -14.74
C ASP A 44 10.32 -7.57 -16.01
N LEU A 45 9.16 -8.03 -16.49
CA LEU A 45 9.07 -8.76 -17.77
C LEU A 45 9.40 -7.85 -18.96
N LEU A 46 8.90 -6.61 -18.98
CA LEU A 46 9.22 -5.64 -20.03
C LEU A 46 10.70 -5.28 -20.06
N LYS A 47 11.34 -5.17 -18.88
CA LYS A 47 12.78 -4.90 -18.74
C LYS A 47 13.65 -6.01 -19.33
N GLN A 48 13.14 -7.23 -19.43
CA GLN A 48 13.84 -8.35 -20.09
C GLN A 48 13.87 -8.22 -21.63
N LYS A 49 13.12 -7.27 -22.21
CA LYS A 49 13.06 -7.00 -23.67
C LYS A 49 12.66 -8.22 -24.52
N ILE A 50 12.01 -9.21 -23.92
CA ILE A 50 11.59 -10.45 -24.59
C ILE A 50 10.50 -10.16 -25.64
N THR A 51 9.67 -9.15 -25.40
CA THR A 51 8.58 -8.75 -26.30
C THR A 51 8.98 -7.68 -27.31
N GLY A 52 10.25 -7.24 -27.31
CA GLY A 52 10.79 -6.19 -28.18
C GLY A 52 11.55 -5.11 -27.40
N ASP A 53 12.21 -4.22 -28.16
CA ASP A 53 12.96 -3.11 -27.59
C ASP A 53 12.06 -2.01 -27.02
N LEU A 54 12.57 -1.34 -25.99
CA LEU A 54 11.93 -0.21 -25.33
C LEU A 54 12.59 1.09 -25.80
N ASN A 55 11.77 2.13 -25.98
CA ASN A 55 12.30 3.47 -26.15
C ASN A 55 12.77 4.07 -24.81
N GLU A 56 13.55 5.13 -24.87
CA GLU A 56 14.15 5.78 -23.69
C GLU A 56 13.12 6.19 -22.62
N LYS A 57 11.94 6.68 -23.03
CA LYS A 57 10.89 7.06 -22.07
C LYS A 57 10.29 5.85 -21.37
N GLN A 58 10.11 4.74 -22.08
CA GLN A 58 9.57 3.50 -21.52
C GLN A 58 10.56 2.90 -20.52
N GLU A 59 11.85 2.88 -20.84
CA GLU A 59 12.91 2.47 -19.91
C GLU A 59 12.89 3.32 -18.64
N HIS A 60 12.78 4.64 -18.79
CA HIS A 60 12.71 5.55 -17.65
C HIS A 60 11.50 5.28 -16.75
N TYR A 61 10.31 5.00 -17.32
CA TYR A 61 9.13 4.67 -16.54
C TYR A 61 9.26 3.34 -15.79
N ILE A 62 9.82 2.32 -16.45
CA ILE A 62 10.08 1.01 -15.85
C ILE A 62 11.06 1.13 -14.69
N ASP A 63 12.14 1.91 -14.86
CA ASP A 63 13.10 2.16 -13.80
C ASP A 63 12.47 2.90 -12.61
N ASN A 64 11.61 3.88 -12.85
CA ASN A 64 10.87 4.57 -11.78
C ASN A 64 9.96 3.60 -11.00
N ILE A 65 9.22 2.74 -11.71
CA ILE A 65 8.38 1.70 -11.09
C ILE A 65 9.24 0.77 -10.22
N SER A 66 10.40 0.33 -10.71
CA SER A 66 11.31 -0.53 -9.95
C SER A 66 11.87 0.16 -8.69
N GLN A 67 12.18 1.47 -8.74
CA GLN A 67 12.65 2.20 -7.56
C GLN A 67 11.54 2.37 -6.50
N GLU A 68 10.31 2.69 -6.91
CA GLU A 68 9.20 2.84 -5.97
C GLU A 68 8.75 1.51 -5.35
N ALA A 69 8.89 0.41 -6.09
CA ALA A 69 8.64 -0.94 -5.58
C ALA A 69 9.52 -1.26 -4.36
N VAL A 70 10.82 -0.98 -4.44
CA VAL A 70 11.77 -1.23 -3.34
C VAL A 70 11.35 -0.49 -2.07
N ASN A 71 10.85 0.74 -2.20
CA ASN A 71 10.40 1.54 -1.06
C ASN A 71 9.10 1.04 -0.43
N THR A 72 8.20 0.46 -1.22
CA THR A 72 6.84 0.09 -0.74
C THR A 72 6.80 -1.26 -0.01
N PHE A 73 7.74 -2.17 -0.27
CA PHE A 73 7.75 -3.52 0.32
C PHE A 73 8.77 -3.73 1.44
N LEU A 74 9.68 -2.76 1.67
CA LEU A 74 10.70 -2.83 2.73
C LEU A 74 10.40 -1.96 3.96
N THR A 75 9.30 -1.20 3.96
CA THR A 75 8.79 -0.41 5.10
C THR A 75 7.47 -0.96 5.61
#